data_AF-A4JIK3-F1
#
_entry.id   AF-A4JIK3-F1
#
_cell.length_a   1.000
_cell.length_b   1.000
_cell.length_c   1.000
_cell.angle_alpha   90.00
_cell.angle_beta   90.00
_cell.angle_gamma   90.00
#
_symmetry.space_group_name_H-M   'P 1'
#
loop_
_entity.id
_entity.type
_entity.pdbx_description
1 polymer ?
#
loop_
_entity_poly.entity_id
_entity_poly.type
_entity_poly.pdbx_seq_one_letter_code
_entity_poly.pdbx_strand_id
1 'polypeptide(L)'
;MDSDIMRIGQRIRRLRREAKKTLLEVATEAHLSVGFLSQVERNLTGISLSSLVNVANALKVPLGTLIDQPRQAKPDSHAGRREPYALDAASQWYERLSTTFDGSQINALKVRMMEGYRSEWVAHGGDEFVYVLAGRVCYTIGKRDYPLSAGDSLHFDARKRHRVANVGDGPAELIAVGTLPLFDDGAELGSAAMKIRLLAREAGATPGEPRVSRRESVSNGVRAEDEPAASAAGTPARGTTQPAGGKPRAAAGKGRVAAARARTKQ
;
A
#
# COMPACT_ATOMS: atom_id res chain seq x y z
N MET A 1 -17.27 -27.38 -10.61
CA MET A 1 -16.73 -26.19 -9.93
C MET A 1 -15.80 -25.50 -10.91
N ASP A 2 -16.31 -24.63 -11.77
CA ASP A 2 -15.68 -24.33 -13.08
C ASP A 2 -15.49 -22.83 -13.36
N SER A 3 -15.84 -21.96 -12.40
CA SER A 3 -15.61 -20.50 -12.43
C SER A 3 -14.14 -20.11 -12.53
N ASP A 4 -13.24 -20.99 -12.09
CA ASP A 4 -11.81 -20.71 -11.95
C ASP A 4 -11.04 -20.88 -13.27
N ILE A 5 -11.67 -21.47 -14.30
CA ILE A 5 -11.00 -21.96 -15.51
C ILE A 5 -10.75 -20.84 -16.56
N MET A 6 -10.71 -19.58 -16.11
CA MET A 6 -9.79 -18.59 -16.67
C MET A 6 -9.01 -17.89 -15.57
N ARG A 7 -7.75 -18.29 -15.40
CA ARG A 7 -6.75 -17.55 -14.61
C ARG A 7 -6.64 -16.11 -15.11
N ILE A 8 -6.28 -15.18 -14.23
CA ILE A 8 -6.25 -13.72 -14.49
C ILE A 8 -5.56 -13.37 -15.83
N GLY A 9 -4.44 -14.02 -16.17
CA GLY A 9 -3.74 -13.82 -17.45
C GLY A 9 -4.57 -14.11 -18.70
N GLN A 10 -5.44 -15.13 -18.65
CA GLN A 10 -6.38 -15.43 -19.75
C GLN A 10 -7.51 -14.40 -19.82
N ARG A 11 -8.01 -13.91 -18.66
CA ARG A 11 -8.98 -12.81 -18.59
C ARG A 11 -8.41 -11.54 -19.25
N ILE A 12 -7.19 -11.13 -18.87
CA ILE A 12 -6.45 -10.00 -19.47
C ILE A 12 -6.29 -10.19 -21.00
N ARG A 13 -5.77 -11.35 -21.43
CA ARG A 13 -5.52 -11.65 -22.84
C ARG A 13 -6.78 -11.64 -23.70
N ARG A 14 -7.92 -12.04 -23.14
CA ARG A 14 -9.24 -11.98 -23.79
C ARG A 14 -9.67 -10.53 -23.98
N LEU A 15 -9.77 -9.77 -22.89
CA LEU A 15 -10.20 -8.37 -22.89
C LEU A 15 -9.31 -7.48 -23.77
N ARG A 16 -8.00 -7.73 -23.80
CA ARG A 16 -7.07 -7.04 -24.72
C ARG A 16 -7.39 -7.28 -26.19
N ARG A 17 -7.77 -8.51 -26.56
CA ARG A 17 -8.15 -8.87 -27.94
C ARG A 17 -9.51 -8.28 -28.31
N GLU A 18 -10.45 -8.26 -27.38
CA GLU A 18 -11.76 -7.62 -27.53
C GLU A 18 -11.61 -6.09 -27.73
N ALA A 19 -10.74 -5.45 -26.95
CA ALA A 19 -10.32 -4.06 -27.12
C ALA A 19 -9.40 -3.81 -28.34
N LYS A 20 -9.10 -4.85 -29.15
CA LYS A 20 -8.24 -4.84 -30.34
C LYS A 20 -6.80 -4.33 -30.13
N LYS A 21 -6.31 -4.26 -28.90
CA LYS A 21 -4.97 -3.74 -28.58
C LYS A 21 -3.86 -4.79 -28.73
N THR A 22 -2.69 -4.35 -29.19
CA THR A 22 -1.44 -5.11 -29.11
C THR A 22 -0.96 -5.25 -27.66
N LEU A 23 -0.06 -6.20 -27.42
CA LEU A 23 0.59 -6.37 -26.12
C LEU A 23 1.48 -5.16 -25.75
N LEU A 24 1.99 -4.44 -26.77
CA LEU A 24 2.81 -3.24 -26.58
C LEU A 24 1.99 -2.08 -26.02
N GLU A 25 0.84 -1.77 -26.63
CA GLU A 25 -0.04 -0.68 -26.19
C GLU A 25 -0.48 -0.86 -24.72
N VAL A 26 -1.03 -2.03 -24.37
CA VAL A 26 -1.47 -2.29 -22.98
C VAL A 26 -0.32 -2.28 -21.99
N ALA A 27 0.87 -2.78 -22.36
CA ALA A 27 2.03 -2.70 -21.47
C ALA A 27 2.49 -1.25 -21.27
N THR A 28 2.56 -0.44 -22.32
CA THR A 28 2.93 0.97 -22.25
C THR A 28 1.94 1.79 -21.42
N GLU A 29 0.63 1.63 -21.68
CA GLU A 29 -0.44 2.30 -20.94
C GLU A 29 -0.51 1.86 -19.47
N ALA A 30 -0.26 0.59 -19.17
CA ALA A 30 -0.23 0.08 -17.78
C ALA A 30 1.11 0.35 -17.05
N HIS A 31 2.09 0.98 -17.74
CA HIS A 31 3.46 1.20 -17.25
C HIS A 31 4.24 -0.08 -16.88
N LEU A 32 3.92 -1.19 -17.55
CA LEU A 32 4.54 -2.50 -17.40
C LEU A 32 5.52 -2.79 -18.56
N SER A 33 6.40 -3.77 -18.38
CA SER A 33 7.19 -4.27 -19.51
C SER A 33 6.38 -5.25 -20.35
N VAL A 34 6.53 -5.19 -21.68
CA VAL A 34 5.89 -6.12 -22.63
C VAL A 34 6.23 -7.58 -22.28
N GLY A 35 7.47 -7.83 -21.84
CA GLY A 35 7.91 -9.13 -21.36
C GLY A 35 7.15 -9.61 -20.12
N PHE A 36 6.95 -8.75 -19.11
CA PHE A 36 6.17 -9.08 -17.92
C PHE A 36 4.71 -9.39 -18.27
N LEU A 37 4.03 -8.49 -19.01
CA LEU A 37 2.65 -8.71 -19.42
C LEU A 37 2.49 -9.98 -20.28
N SER A 38 3.49 -10.33 -21.10
CA SER A 38 3.55 -11.61 -21.82
C SER A 38 3.58 -12.84 -20.91
N GLN A 39 4.31 -12.79 -19.78
CA GLN A 39 4.35 -13.89 -18.81
C GLN A 39 3.04 -13.96 -18.02
N VAL A 40 2.47 -12.81 -17.63
CA VAL A 40 1.16 -12.73 -16.97
C VAL A 40 0.07 -13.33 -17.85
N GLU A 41 -0.03 -12.94 -19.12
CA GLU A 41 -1.02 -13.51 -20.08
C GLU A 41 -0.89 -15.02 -20.33
N ARG A 42 0.26 -15.61 -19.98
CA ARG A 42 0.53 -17.05 -20.05
C ARG A 42 0.42 -17.74 -18.68
N ASN A 43 0.14 -16.99 -17.61
CA ASN A 43 0.10 -17.43 -16.22
C ASN A 43 1.42 -18.07 -15.75
N LEU A 44 2.54 -17.50 -16.20
CA LEU A 44 3.92 -17.90 -15.87
C LEU A 44 4.56 -17.01 -14.79
N THR A 45 3.86 -15.96 -14.37
CA THR A 45 4.20 -15.10 -13.22
C THR A 45 2.91 -14.48 -12.68
N GLY A 46 2.91 -14.11 -11.40
CA GLY A 46 1.84 -13.32 -10.78
C GLY A 46 1.88 -11.85 -11.20
N ILE A 47 0.90 -11.09 -10.72
CA ILE A 47 0.79 -9.63 -10.88
C ILE A 47 0.28 -9.01 -9.58
N SER A 48 0.82 -7.86 -9.17
CA SER A 48 0.30 -7.13 -8.01
C SER A 48 -1.07 -6.49 -8.29
N LEU A 49 -1.84 -6.22 -7.23
CA LEU A 49 -3.13 -5.56 -7.36
C LEU A 49 -3.02 -4.18 -8.04
N SER A 50 -1.98 -3.41 -7.71
CA SER A 50 -1.74 -2.09 -8.30
C SER A 50 -1.45 -2.14 -9.81
N SER A 51 -0.64 -3.11 -10.25
CA SER A 51 -0.43 -3.34 -11.69
C SER A 51 -1.67 -3.86 -12.40
N LEU A 52 -2.52 -4.62 -11.71
CA LEU A 52 -3.78 -5.11 -12.27
C LEU A 52 -4.79 -3.97 -12.47
N VAL A 53 -4.82 -2.97 -11.56
CA VAL A 53 -5.55 -1.71 -11.76
C VAL A 53 -5.02 -0.94 -12.98
N ASN A 54 -3.70 -0.83 -13.14
CA ASN A 54 -3.10 -0.22 -14.34
C ASN A 54 -3.51 -0.95 -15.64
N VAL A 55 -3.59 -2.29 -15.62
CA VAL A 55 -4.08 -3.09 -16.76
C VAL A 55 -5.58 -2.89 -17.00
N ALA A 56 -6.41 -2.82 -15.95
CA ALA A 56 -7.84 -2.53 -16.06
C ALA A 56 -8.07 -1.16 -16.73
N ASN A 57 -7.35 -0.13 -16.27
CA ASN A 57 -7.36 1.22 -16.83
C ASN A 57 -6.91 1.24 -18.30
N ALA A 58 -5.81 0.57 -18.65
CA ALA A 58 -5.33 0.44 -20.02
C ALA A 58 -6.31 -0.30 -20.95
N LEU A 59 -7.12 -1.21 -20.40
CA LEU A 59 -8.19 -1.91 -21.11
C LEU A 59 -9.53 -1.16 -21.10
N LYS A 60 -9.65 -0.07 -20.31
CA LYS A 60 -10.87 0.71 -20.07
C LYS A 60 -12.04 -0.14 -19.53
N VAL A 61 -11.72 -1.05 -18.60
CA VAL A 61 -12.71 -1.89 -17.90
C VAL A 61 -12.58 -1.71 -16.37
N PRO A 62 -13.65 -1.95 -15.60
CA PRO A 62 -13.56 -2.09 -14.15
C PRO A 62 -12.55 -3.19 -13.75
N LEU A 63 -11.84 -3.00 -12.65
CA LEU A 63 -10.99 -4.03 -12.03
C LEU A 63 -11.79 -5.30 -11.72
N GLY A 64 -13.06 -5.16 -11.33
CA GLY A 64 -14.04 -6.24 -11.13
C GLY A 64 -14.28 -7.12 -12.37
N THR A 65 -13.88 -6.67 -13.57
CA THR A 65 -13.93 -7.49 -14.80
C THR A 65 -12.74 -8.45 -14.92
N LEU A 66 -11.66 -8.18 -14.17
CA LEU A 66 -10.48 -9.02 -14.08
C LEU A 66 -10.52 -9.95 -12.86
N ILE A 67 -10.99 -9.45 -11.71
CA ILE A 67 -10.98 -10.18 -10.43
C ILE A 67 -12.25 -10.01 -9.63
N ASP A 68 -12.61 -11.08 -8.95
CA ASP A 68 -13.76 -11.15 -8.06
C ASP A 68 -13.30 -10.66 -6.66
N GLN A 69 -13.95 -9.63 -6.12
CA GLN A 69 -13.56 -8.95 -4.87
C GLN A 69 -14.71 -8.90 -3.86
N PRO A 70 -14.46 -9.16 -2.56
CA PRO A 70 -15.44 -8.98 -1.50
C PRO A 70 -15.92 -7.53 -1.36
N ARG A 71 -17.24 -7.36 -1.30
CA ARG A 71 -17.90 -6.05 -1.11
C ARG A 71 -17.95 -5.70 0.38
N GLN A 72 -17.43 -4.54 0.77
CA GLN A 72 -17.58 -4.01 2.13
C GLN A 72 -18.61 -2.88 2.15
N ALA A 73 -19.85 -3.23 2.50
CA ALA A 73 -21.00 -2.32 2.50
C ALA A 73 -21.21 -1.57 3.83
N LYS A 74 -20.56 -1.99 4.92
CA LYS A 74 -20.70 -1.39 6.26
C LYS A 74 -19.42 -0.68 6.70
N PRO A 75 -19.50 0.45 7.44
CA PRO A 75 -18.31 1.19 7.89
C PRO A 75 -17.43 0.39 8.87
N ASP A 76 -18.00 -0.60 9.57
CA ASP A 76 -17.28 -1.47 10.51
C ASP A 76 -16.70 -2.73 9.83
N SER A 77 -15.38 -2.93 9.96
CA SER A 77 -14.65 -4.07 9.36
C SER A 77 -13.94 -4.91 10.44
N HIS A 78 -14.54 -6.05 10.81
CA HIS A 78 -14.10 -6.88 11.93
C HIS A 78 -13.11 -7.97 11.52
N ALA A 79 -12.04 -8.16 12.31
CA ALA A 79 -11.14 -9.29 12.13
C ALA A 79 -11.88 -10.63 12.25
N GLY A 80 -11.50 -11.63 11.44
CA GLY A 80 -12.17 -12.94 11.39
C GLY A 80 -13.57 -12.95 10.75
N ARG A 81 -14.11 -11.80 10.32
CA ARG A 81 -15.38 -11.70 9.57
C ARG A 81 -15.21 -11.15 8.14
N ARG A 82 -14.00 -10.75 7.76
CA ARG A 82 -13.67 -10.36 6.38
C ARG A 82 -13.46 -11.60 5.55
N GLU A 83 -14.02 -11.59 4.35
CA GLU A 83 -13.71 -12.58 3.32
C GLU A 83 -12.31 -12.27 2.74
N PRO A 84 -11.35 -13.22 2.77
CA PRO A 84 -10.03 -13.04 2.20
C PRO A 84 -10.01 -13.43 0.72
N TYR A 85 -9.29 -12.66 -0.10
CA TYR A 85 -9.12 -12.95 -1.54
C TYR A 85 -7.65 -12.90 -1.96
N ALA A 86 -7.32 -13.48 -3.11
CA ALA A 86 -5.96 -13.57 -3.63
C ALA A 86 -5.92 -13.47 -5.16
N LEU A 87 -4.83 -12.90 -5.69
CA LEU A 87 -4.51 -12.95 -7.13
C LEU A 87 -3.73 -14.22 -7.48
N ASP A 88 -2.92 -14.67 -6.53
CA ASP A 88 -2.29 -15.98 -6.47
C ASP A 88 -2.21 -16.37 -4.99
N ALA A 89 -2.96 -17.42 -4.62
CA ALA A 89 -3.07 -17.91 -3.24
C ALA A 89 -1.75 -18.44 -2.66
N ALA A 90 -0.77 -18.80 -3.50
CA ALA A 90 0.57 -19.18 -3.06
C ALA A 90 1.45 -17.96 -2.71
N SER A 91 1.15 -16.79 -3.27
CA SER A 91 1.98 -15.58 -3.18
C SER A 91 1.48 -14.57 -2.16
N GLN A 92 0.18 -14.21 -2.21
CA GLN A 92 -0.33 -13.04 -1.48
C GLN A 92 -1.84 -13.05 -1.29
N TRP A 93 -2.28 -12.70 -0.08
CA TRP A 93 -3.68 -12.58 0.32
C TRP A 93 -4.05 -11.16 0.76
N TYR A 94 -5.33 -10.82 0.62
CA TYR A 94 -5.89 -9.51 0.89
C TYR A 94 -7.19 -9.64 1.71
N GLU A 95 -7.36 -8.79 2.73
CA GLU A 95 -8.63 -8.57 3.44
C GLU A 95 -9.04 -7.10 3.27
N ARG A 96 -10.30 -6.81 2.95
CA ARG A 96 -10.78 -5.43 2.77
C ARG A 96 -11.08 -4.72 4.09
N LEU A 97 -10.55 -3.52 4.25
CA LEU A 97 -10.75 -2.68 5.45
C LEU A 97 -11.70 -1.50 5.19
N SER A 98 -11.62 -0.83 4.03
CA SER A 98 -12.44 0.35 3.71
C SER A 98 -13.77 0.02 3.03
N THR A 99 -14.78 0.83 3.34
CA THR A 99 -16.00 1.00 2.51
C THR A 99 -15.71 1.82 1.25
N THR A 100 -16.63 1.75 0.29
CA THR A 100 -16.71 2.69 -0.85
C THR A 100 -18.03 3.45 -0.77
N PHE A 101 -17.98 4.77 -0.97
CA PHE A 101 -19.11 5.70 -0.98
C PHE A 101 -18.73 6.93 -1.81
N ASP A 102 -19.70 7.76 -2.22
CA ASP A 102 -19.42 8.94 -3.07
C ASP A 102 -18.45 9.91 -2.39
N GLY A 103 -17.50 10.43 -3.16
CA GLY A 103 -16.40 11.26 -2.69
C GLY A 103 -15.29 10.52 -1.91
N SER A 104 -15.44 9.25 -1.52
CA SER A 104 -14.37 8.51 -0.82
C SER A 104 -13.12 8.40 -1.68
N GLN A 105 -11.97 8.80 -1.13
CA GLN A 105 -10.66 8.68 -1.78
C GLN A 105 -9.85 7.50 -1.25
N ILE A 106 -10.18 6.98 -0.06
CA ILE A 106 -9.31 6.06 0.68
C ILE A 106 -9.69 4.61 0.40
N ASN A 107 -8.73 3.85 -0.11
CA ASN A 107 -8.80 2.41 -0.30
C ASN A 107 -7.85 1.77 0.72
N ALA A 108 -8.36 0.90 1.60
CA ALA A 108 -7.59 0.27 2.66
C ALA A 108 -7.73 -1.26 2.66
N LEU A 109 -6.58 -1.92 2.78
CA LEU A 109 -6.41 -3.37 2.78
C LEU A 109 -5.55 -3.81 3.96
N LYS A 110 -5.84 -4.97 4.54
CA LYS A 110 -4.81 -5.77 5.20
C LYS A 110 -4.25 -6.73 4.14
N VAL A 111 -2.94 -6.83 4.09
CA VAL A 111 -2.20 -7.58 3.07
C VAL A 111 -1.28 -8.57 3.76
N ARG A 112 -1.33 -9.83 3.34
CA ARG A 112 -0.44 -10.90 3.82
C ARG A 112 0.40 -11.42 2.66
N MET A 113 1.70 -11.17 2.72
CA MET A 113 2.69 -11.60 1.73
C MET A 113 3.34 -12.88 2.24
N MET A 114 3.39 -13.93 1.41
CA MET A 114 4.06 -15.18 1.77
C MET A 114 5.59 -15.03 1.71
N GLU A 115 6.33 -16.00 2.25
CA GLU A 115 7.80 -16.02 2.21
C GLU A 115 8.30 -15.93 0.76
N GLY A 116 9.38 -15.19 0.52
CA GLY A 116 9.95 -15.00 -0.82
C GLY A 116 9.11 -14.13 -1.77
N TYR A 117 7.91 -13.68 -1.38
CA TYR A 117 7.08 -12.80 -2.21
C TYR A 117 7.84 -11.53 -2.63
N ARG A 118 7.71 -11.15 -3.91
CA ARG A 118 8.27 -9.92 -4.48
C ARG A 118 7.38 -9.43 -5.61
N SER A 119 6.91 -8.19 -5.51
CA SER A 119 6.18 -7.55 -6.61
C SER A 119 7.12 -7.22 -7.77
N GLU A 120 6.56 -7.12 -8.96
CA GLU A 120 7.13 -6.36 -10.06
C GLU A 120 7.32 -4.88 -9.68
N TRP A 121 8.02 -4.14 -10.56
CA TRP A 121 8.11 -2.69 -10.46
C TRP A 121 6.87 -2.02 -11.06
N VAL A 122 6.16 -1.25 -10.24
CA VAL A 122 4.93 -0.52 -10.62
C VAL A 122 5.09 0.98 -10.34
N ALA A 123 4.22 1.79 -10.92
CA ALA A 123 3.95 3.17 -10.53
C ALA A 123 2.47 3.47 -10.83
N HIS A 124 1.82 4.26 -10.01
CA HIS A 124 0.40 4.60 -10.19
C HIS A 124 0.05 5.97 -9.59
N GLY A 125 -1.19 6.43 -9.82
CA GLY A 125 -1.70 7.65 -9.19
C GLY A 125 -1.85 7.50 -7.68
N GLY A 126 -1.83 8.65 -6.98
CA GLY A 126 -2.07 8.73 -5.54
C GLY A 126 -0.83 8.68 -4.65
N ASP A 127 -1.09 8.67 -3.36
CA ASP A 127 -0.17 8.29 -2.29
C ASP A 127 -0.42 6.84 -1.84
N GLU A 128 0.60 6.25 -1.22
CA GLU A 128 0.52 4.97 -0.51
C GLU A 128 1.15 5.13 0.88
N PHE A 129 0.37 4.80 1.91
CA PHE A 129 0.79 4.61 3.30
C PHE A 129 0.72 3.13 3.64
N VAL A 130 1.79 2.59 4.21
CA VAL A 130 1.83 1.23 4.75
C VAL A 130 2.29 1.20 6.19
N TYR A 131 1.75 0.27 6.97
CA TYR A 131 2.10 -0.01 8.36
C TYR A 131 2.28 -1.52 8.55
N VAL A 132 3.45 -1.95 9.02
CA VAL A 132 3.77 -3.39 9.16
C VAL A 132 3.22 -3.92 10.48
N LEU A 133 2.35 -4.93 10.40
CA LEU A 133 1.77 -5.64 11.54
C LEU A 133 2.67 -6.78 12.01
N ALA A 134 3.27 -7.52 11.09
CA ALA A 134 4.12 -8.68 11.37
C ALA A 134 5.14 -8.95 10.25
N GLY A 135 6.23 -9.64 10.59
CA GLY A 135 7.29 -10.01 9.64
C GLY A 135 8.23 -8.85 9.29
N ARG A 136 8.89 -8.95 8.13
CA ARG A 136 9.84 -7.95 7.61
C ARG A 136 9.62 -7.76 6.11
N VAL A 137 9.47 -6.53 5.65
CA VAL A 137 9.37 -6.20 4.22
C VAL A 137 10.45 -5.19 3.82
N CYS A 138 10.71 -5.08 2.53
CA CYS A 138 11.53 -4.02 1.97
C CYS A 138 10.82 -3.40 0.77
N TYR A 139 10.54 -2.10 0.86
CA TYR A 139 10.07 -1.30 -0.28
C TYR A 139 11.29 -0.72 -1.01
N THR A 140 11.48 -1.02 -2.29
CA THR A 140 12.41 -0.23 -3.12
C THR A 140 11.64 0.90 -3.78
N ILE A 141 12.01 2.16 -3.55
CA ILE A 141 11.44 3.33 -4.24
C ILE A 141 12.54 4.00 -5.06
N GLY A 142 12.40 3.97 -6.39
CA GLY A 142 13.35 4.51 -7.36
C GLY A 142 14.72 3.81 -7.32
N LYS A 143 15.61 4.28 -6.45
CA LYS A 143 16.97 3.76 -6.24
C LYS A 143 17.33 3.57 -4.76
N ARG A 144 16.35 3.67 -3.84
CA ARG A 144 16.56 3.50 -2.40
C ARG A 144 15.70 2.37 -1.87
N ASP A 145 16.29 1.53 -1.04
CA ASP A 145 15.60 0.47 -0.30
C ASP A 145 15.19 0.98 1.09
N TYR A 146 13.99 0.63 1.51
CA TYR A 146 13.36 0.99 2.78
C TYR A 146 12.95 -0.32 3.47
N PRO A 147 13.84 -0.92 4.28
CA PRO A 147 13.49 -2.08 5.11
C PRO A 147 12.58 -1.65 6.25
N LEU A 148 11.54 -2.43 6.51
CA LEU A 148 10.50 -2.19 7.53
C LEU A 148 10.22 -3.49 8.29
N SER A 149 10.11 -3.40 9.61
CA SER A 149 9.72 -4.48 10.53
C SER A 149 8.39 -4.15 11.21
N ALA A 150 7.81 -5.10 11.95
CA ALA A 150 6.57 -4.87 12.70
C ALA A 150 6.65 -3.60 13.59
N GLY A 151 5.68 -2.70 13.42
CA GLY A 151 5.64 -1.37 14.05
C GLY A 151 6.09 -0.22 13.14
N ASP A 152 6.88 -0.49 12.11
CA ASP A 152 7.34 0.53 11.15
C ASP A 152 6.25 0.92 10.14
N SER A 153 6.40 2.12 9.56
CA SER A 153 5.53 2.61 8.49
C SER A 153 6.30 3.37 7.42
N LEU A 154 5.67 3.51 6.25
CA LEU A 154 6.20 4.26 5.11
C LEU A 154 5.06 4.96 4.38
N HIS A 155 5.22 6.25 4.12
CA HIS A 155 4.29 7.06 3.33
C HIS A 155 5.03 7.67 2.14
N PHE A 156 4.52 7.48 0.92
CA PHE A 156 5.18 7.98 -0.27
C PHE A 156 4.23 8.28 -1.44
N ASP A 157 4.75 9.10 -2.35
CA ASP A 157 4.15 9.40 -3.65
C ASP A 157 4.29 8.18 -4.59
N ALA A 158 3.17 7.47 -4.82
CA ALA A 158 3.14 6.21 -5.54
C ALA A 158 3.38 6.33 -7.06
N ARG A 159 3.42 7.57 -7.59
CA ARG A 159 3.84 7.86 -8.98
C ARG A 159 5.34 7.61 -9.17
N LYS A 160 6.12 7.55 -8.09
CA LYS A 160 7.51 7.11 -8.10
C LYS A 160 7.54 5.60 -8.29
N ARG A 161 8.30 5.11 -9.27
CA ARG A 161 8.46 3.66 -9.52
C ARG A 161 8.92 2.96 -8.25
N HIS A 162 8.15 1.99 -7.80
CA HIS A 162 8.34 1.27 -6.55
C HIS A 162 8.05 -0.23 -6.70
N ARG A 163 8.40 -0.99 -5.67
CA ARG A 163 8.07 -2.41 -5.49
C ARG A 163 8.21 -2.77 -4.02
N VAL A 164 7.61 -3.89 -3.61
CA VAL A 164 7.78 -4.48 -2.28
C VAL A 164 8.28 -5.92 -2.38
N ALA A 165 9.07 -6.35 -1.39
CA ALA A 165 9.40 -7.75 -1.19
C ALA A 165 9.28 -8.12 0.29
N ASN A 166 8.81 -9.34 0.55
CA ASN A 166 9.02 -9.98 1.84
C ASN A 166 10.50 -10.34 1.99
N VAL A 167 11.11 -9.95 3.11
CA VAL A 167 12.50 -10.25 3.49
C VAL A 167 12.57 -10.89 4.89
N GLY A 168 11.43 -11.41 5.34
CA GLY A 168 11.25 -12.27 6.50
C GLY A 168 11.36 -13.75 6.14
N ASP A 169 11.67 -14.56 7.16
CA ASP A 169 11.82 -16.02 7.10
C ASP A 169 10.44 -16.71 7.31
N GLY A 170 9.41 -16.16 6.65
CA GLY A 170 7.99 -16.49 6.87
C GLY A 170 7.06 -15.36 6.42
N PRO A 171 5.73 -15.47 6.62
CA PRO A 171 4.77 -14.48 6.14
C PRO A 171 4.94 -13.09 6.79
N ALA A 172 4.77 -12.05 5.99
CA ALA A 172 4.67 -10.67 6.46
C ALA A 172 3.22 -10.15 6.33
N GLU A 173 2.76 -9.39 7.32
CA GLU A 173 1.42 -8.78 7.32
C GLU A 173 1.55 -7.27 7.48
N LEU A 174 0.81 -6.51 6.67
CA LEU A 174 0.76 -5.05 6.72
C LEU A 174 -0.66 -4.53 6.48
N ILE A 175 -0.91 -3.31 6.92
CA ILE A 175 -2.01 -2.48 6.43
C ILE A 175 -1.47 -1.63 5.29
N ALA A 176 -2.18 -1.60 4.17
CA ALA A 176 -1.94 -0.68 3.06
C ALA A 176 -3.14 0.26 2.90
N VAL A 177 -2.88 1.55 2.70
CA VAL A 177 -3.86 2.61 2.57
C VAL A 177 -3.41 3.57 1.46
N GLY A 178 -4.28 3.91 0.51
CA GLY A 178 -3.93 4.87 -0.54
C GLY A 178 -5.11 5.28 -1.41
N THR A 179 -4.87 6.18 -2.36
CA THR A 179 -5.92 6.69 -3.27
C THR A 179 -5.94 6.05 -4.66
N LEU A 180 -5.29 4.91 -4.84
CA LEU A 180 -5.51 4.08 -6.04
C LEU A 180 -6.92 3.46 -5.95
N PRO A 181 -7.83 3.62 -6.92
CA PRO A 181 -9.12 2.95 -6.90
C PRO A 181 -8.94 1.43 -6.95
N LEU A 182 -9.21 0.76 -5.84
CA LEU A 182 -9.08 -0.69 -5.69
C LEU A 182 -10.41 -1.43 -5.74
N PHE A 183 -11.56 -0.72 -5.70
CA PHE A 183 -12.90 -1.31 -5.61
C PHE A 183 -13.92 -0.52 -6.45
N ASP A 184 -14.58 -1.17 -7.41
CA ASP A 184 -15.49 -0.53 -8.37
C ASP A 184 -16.95 -0.36 -7.89
N ASP A 185 -17.22 -0.59 -6.59
CA ASP A 185 -18.57 -0.66 -6.00
C ASP A 185 -19.51 0.51 -6.35
N GLY A 186 -18.97 1.70 -6.60
CA GLY A 186 -19.72 2.92 -6.89
C GLY A 186 -20.30 2.99 -8.31
N ALA A 187 -19.91 2.10 -9.23
CA ALA A 187 -20.33 2.15 -10.63
C ALA A 187 -21.87 2.06 -10.81
N GLU A 188 -22.56 1.36 -9.92
CA GLU A 188 -24.03 1.20 -9.91
C GLU A 188 -24.80 2.49 -9.58
N LEU A 189 -24.15 3.56 -9.07
CA LEU A 189 -24.82 4.76 -8.53
C LEU A 189 -24.55 6.06 -9.32
N GLY A 190 -23.92 5.97 -10.50
CA GLY A 190 -23.51 7.13 -11.30
C GLY A 190 -24.63 8.08 -11.75
N SER A 191 -25.91 7.65 -11.74
CA SER A 191 -27.05 8.47 -12.18
C SER A 191 -27.55 9.50 -11.14
N ALA A 192 -27.38 9.22 -9.83
CA ALA A 192 -27.98 10.02 -8.77
C ALA A 192 -27.06 11.14 -8.25
N ALA A 193 -25.79 10.81 -7.93
CA ALA A 193 -24.83 11.77 -7.40
C ALA A 193 -24.55 12.94 -8.38
N MET A 194 -24.51 12.63 -9.69
CA MET A 194 -24.32 13.63 -10.74
C MET A 194 -25.48 14.64 -10.82
N LYS A 195 -26.73 14.22 -10.56
CA LYS A 195 -27.88 15.13 -10.46
C LYS A 195 -27.79 16.06 -9.26
N ILE A 196 -27.39 15.55 -8.09
CA ILE A 196 -27.22 16.38 -6.88
C ILE A 196 -26.12 17.44 -7.09
N ARG A 197 -24.99 17.06 -7.71
CA ARG A 197 -23.91 18.01 -8.06
C ARG A 197 -24.30 19.04 -9.13
N LEU A 198 -25.24 18.72 -10.02
CA LEU A 198 -25.77 19.67 -11.01
C LEU A 198 -26.72 20.68 -10.33
N LEU A 199 -27.71 20.18 -9.58
CA LEU A 199 -28.68 21.01 -8.84
C LEU A 199 -28.00 21.95 -7.83
N ALA A 200 -26.95 21.48 -7.13
CA ALA A 200 -26.17 22.32 -6.21
C ALA A 200 -25.38 23.45 -6.91
N ARG A 201 -25.07 23.30 -8.21
CA ARG A 201 -24.45 24.36 -9.04
C ARG A 201 -25.49 25.33 -9.59
N GLU A 202 -26.67 24.84 -9.97
CA GLU A 202 -27.79 25.66 -10.43
C GLU A 202 -28.39 26.51 -9.30
N ALA A 203 -28.34 26.03 -8.06
CA ALA A 203 -28.84 26.73 -6.87
C ALA A 203 -27.99 27.94 -6.38
N GLY A 204 -26.81 28.20 -6.98
CA GLY A 204 -26.04 29.43 -6.76
C GLY A 204 -25.50 29.71 -5.34
N ALA A 205 -25.62 28.77 -4.40
CA ALA A 205 -25.31 29.00 -2.99
C ALA A 205 -23.80 28.98 -2.70
N THR A 206 -23.21 30.15 -2.46
CA THR A 206 -21.86 30.26 -1.87
C THR A 206 -21.91 30.00 -0.35
N PRO A 207 -21.01 29.16 0.21
CA PRO A 207 -20.88 29.01 1.65
C PRO A 207 -20.40 30.32 2.29
N GLY A 208 -21.20 30.89 3.20
CA GLY A 208 -20.81 32.09 3.96
C GLY A 208 -19.75 31.77 5.02
N GLU A 209 -18.80 32.68 5.21
CA GLU A 209 -17.75 32.53 6.22
C GLU A 209 -18.31 32.50 7.66
N PRO A 210 -17.79 31.64 8.54
CA PRO A 210 -18.24 31.59 9.94
C PRO A 210 -17.78 32.83 10.70
N ARG A 211 -18.73 33.71 11.05
CA ARG A 211 -18.46 34.88 11.91
C ARG A 211 -17.98 34.45 13.30
N VAL A 212 -16.71 34.72 13.60
CA VAL A 212 -16.14 34.52 14.93
C VAL A 212 -16.73 35.56 15.90
N SER A 213 -17.62 35.11 16.80
CA SER A 213 -18.14 35.97 17.88
C SER A 213 -17.10 36.15 18.98
N ARG A 214 -16.29 37.21 18.87
CA ARG A 214 -15.38 37.68 19.92
C ARG A 214 -16.19 38.01 21.19
N ARG A 215 -16.08 37.17 22.24
CA ARG A 215 -16.44 37.56 23.60
C ARG A 215 -15.24 38.21 24.26
N GLU A 216 -15.41 39.41 24.76
CA GLU A 216 -14.33 40.16 25.42
C GLU A 216 -14.26 39.83 26.91
N SER A 217 -13.06 39.94 27.46
CA SER A 217 -12.77 39.74 28.88
C SER A 217 -13.20 40.96 29.70
N VAL A 218 -14.01 40.74 30.74
CA VAL A 218 -14.26 41.76 31.77
C VAL A 218 -13.50 41.37 33.03
N SER A 219 -12.57 42.23 33.46
CA SER A 219 -11.80 42.06 34.69
C SER A 219 -12.33 42.94 35.81
N ASN A 220 -12.39 42.40 37.04
CA ASN A 220 -12.15 43.14 38.28
C ASN A 220 -11.84 42.17 39.42
N GLY A 221 -11.00 42.59 40.38
CA GLY A 221 -10.66 41.81 41.57
C GLY A 221 -11.64 42.07 42.75
N VAL A 222 -11.24 41.96 44.02
CA VAL A 222 -9.89 42.07 44.61
C VAL A 222 -9.87 41.40 46.01
N ARG A 223 -8.70 40.83 46.41
CA ARG A 223 -8.31 40.33 47.76
C ARG A 223 -9.01 39.05 48.28
N ALA A 224 -8.48 38.29 49.26
CA ALA A 224 -7.11 37.98 49.76
C ALA A 224 -7.24 37.03 50.99
N GLU A 225 -6.21 36.47 51.64
CA GLU A 225 -4.75 36.41 51.36
C GLU A 225 -4.40 35.04 50.71
N ASP A 226 -3.58 34.07 51.15
CA ASP A 226 -2.62 33.89 52.27
C ASP A 226 -1.63 32.74 51.89
N GLU A 227 -0.40 32.73 52.43
CA GLU A 227 0.60 31.64 52.33
C GLU A 227 1.69 31.81 53.42
N PRO A 228 2.41 30.75 53.86
CA PRO A 228 3.81 30.68 53.38
C PRO A 228 4.49 29.29 53.25
N ALA A 229 5.25 29.13 52.17
CA ALA A 229 6.66 28.70 52.07
C ALA A 229 7.14 27.26 52.40
N ALA A 230 7.74 26.61 51.39
CA ALA A 230 9.10 25.99 51.39
C ALA A 230 9.46 25.51 49.95
N SER A 231 10.54 25.95 49.28
CA SER A 231 11.98 25.67 49.52
C SER A 231 12.39 24.22 49.19
N ALA A 232 13.36 23.88 48.31
CA ALA A 232 14.22 24.69 47.42
C ALA A 232 14.85 23.85 46.26
N ALA A 233 15.70 24.50 45.45
CA ALA A 233 16.36 24.03 44.22
C ALA A 233 17.40 22.89 44.35
N GLY A 234 17.81 22.30 43.22
CA GLY A 234 18.94 21.35 43.16
C GLY A 234 19.39 20.87 41.77
N THR A 235 20.21 21.65 41.05
CA THR A 235 20.96 21.22 39.84
C THR A 235 22.32 21.93 39.81
N PRO A 236 23.46 21.23 39.84
CA PRO A 236 24.26 20.95 38.62
C PRO A 236 24.93 19.54 38.68
N ALA A 237 25.86 19.08 37.83
CA ALA A 237 26.71 19.72 36.81
C ALA A 237 27.09 18.76 35.64
N ARG A 238 27.95 19.25 34.73
CA ARG A 238 28.52 18.50 33.58
C ARG A 238 29.55 17.45 34.00
N GLY A 239 29.73 16.42 33.16
CA GLY A 239 30.94 15.59 33.11
C GLY A 239 31.31 15.25 31.65
N THR A 240 32.55 15.50 31.24
CA THR A 240 33.03 15.26 29.86
C THR A 240 34.42 14.60 29.87
N THR A 241 34.55 13.41 29.30
CA THR A 241 35.86 12.85 28.89
C THR A 241 35.72 11.77 27.81
N GLN A 242 36.51 11.95 26.75
CA GLN A 242 37.14 10.90 25.94
C GLN A 242 38.67 11.07 26.16
N PRO A 243 39.59 10.11 25.85
CA PRO A 243 39.76 9.62 24.47
C PRO A 243 40.37 8.20 24.29
N ALA A 244 40.61 7.88 23.01
CA ALA A 244 41.75 7.10 22.48
C ALA A 244 41.86 5.56 22.65
N GLY A 245 41.87 4.88 21.50
CA GLY A 245 43.03 4.07 21.09
C GLY A 245 42.91 2.53 21.17
N GLY A 246 43.27 1.84 20.08
CA GLY A 246 43.55 0.40 20.10
C GLY A 246 43.19 -0.38 18.83
N LYS A 247 44.19 -0.84 18.08
CA LYS A 247 44.07 -1.87 17.03
C LYS A 247 45.17 -2.91 17.26
N PRO A 248 44.91 -4.19 16.99
CA PRO A 248 45.91 -4.97 16.27
C PRO A 248 45.34 -5.85 15.13
N ARG A 249 46.28 -6.29 14.27
CA ARG A 249 46.20 -7.40 13.30
C ARG A 249 46.42 -8.75 14.04
N ALA A 250 46.32 -9.95 13.45
CA ALA A 250 45.50 -10.53 12.36
C ALA A 250 45.88 -12.02 12.20
N ALA A 251 44.92 -12.88 11.80
CA ALA A 251 45.16 -14.21 11.19
C ALA A 251 43.90 -14.58 10.39
N ALA A 252 43.91 -15.03 9.12
CA ALA A 252 44.70 -16.06 8.43
C ALA A 252 44.16 -17.49 8.62
N GLY A 253 43.20 -17.87 7.78
CA GLY A 253 42.69 -19.25 7.64
C GLY A 253 42.21 -19.49 6.20
N LYS A 254 42.79 -20.48 5.51
CA LYS A 254 42.46 -20.82 4.11
C LYS A 254 41.44 -21.95 4.06
N GLY A 255 40.35 -21.77 3.32
CA GLY A 255 39.36 -22.81 3.02
C GLY A 255 38.95 -22.80 1.56
N ARG A 256 39.69 -23.49 0.69
CA ARG A 256 39.26 -23.81 -0.69
C ARG A 256 38.86 -25.28 -0.73
N VAL A 257 37.62 -25.56 -1.11
CA VAL A 257 37.20 -26.88 -1.60
C VAL A 257 36.59 -26.67 -2.98
N ALA A 258 37.03 -27.46 -3.96
CA ALA A 258 36.56 -27.39 -5.33
C ALA A 258 35.49 -28.46 -5.61
N ALA A 259 34.72 -28.27 -6.68
CA ALA A 259 33.61 -29.15 -7.02
C ALA A 259 34.05 -30.55 -7.47
N ALA A 260 33.28 -31.57 -7.10
CA ALA A 260 33.27 -32.87 -7.75
C ALA A 260 32.01 -32.99 -8.62
N ARG A 261 32.19 -33.30 -9.91
CA ARG A 261 31.10 -33.70 -10.81
C ARG A 261 30.99 -35.22 -10.83
N ALA A 262 29.81 -35.76 -10.57
CA ALA A 262 29.47 -37.12 -11.02
C ALA A 262 28.90 -37.06 -12.45
N ARG A 263 29.23 -38.07 -13.26
CA ARG A 263 28.66 -38.29 -14.61
C ARG A 263 27.89 -39.61 -14.61
N THR A 264 26.82 -39.66 -15.40
CA THR A 264 26.02 -40.86 -15.68
C THR A 264 26.88 -42.02 -16.23
N LYS A 265 26.54 -43.25 -15.86
CA LYS A 265 26.69 -44.42 -16.74
C LYS A 265 25.79 -45.58 -16.28
N GLN A 266 25.00 -46.08 -17.23
CA GLN A 266 24.01 -47.16 -17.13
C GLN A 266 22.82 -46.84 -16.22
#